data_AF-A0A9P5Q507-F1
#
_entry.id   AF-A0A9P5Q507-F1
#
_cell.length_a   1.000
_cell.length_b   1.000
_cell.length_c   1.000
_cell.angle_alpha   90.00
_cell.angle_beta   90.00
_cell.angle_gamma   90.00
#
_symmetry.space_group_name_H-M   'P 1'
#
loop_
_entity.id
_entity.type
_entity.pdbx_description
1 polymer ?
#
loop_
_entity_poly.entity_id
_entity_poly.type
_entity_poly.pdbx_seq_one_letter_code
_entity_poly.pdbx_strand_id
1 'polypeptide(L)' 'MGDDEVKLAPLTESPLLQREGVKRRFEKDEDAPSMGEWRKARTSAYGQTALRKSDKEERIEEEIVTGVVVKHYN' A
#
# COMPACT_ATOMS: atom_id res chain seq x y z
N MET A 1 -14.58 -5.30 -11.28
CA MET A 1 -13.50 -4.30 -11.34
C MET A 1 -13.90 -3.20 -10.38
N GLY A 2 -13.06 -2.83 -9.41
CA GLY A 2 -13.38 -1.74 -8.48
C GLY A 2 -13.21 -0.38 -9.15
N ASP A 3 -13.97 0.61 -8.71
CA ASP A 3 -13.94 1.98 -9.22
C ASP A 3 -12.53 2.57 -9.12
N ASP A 4 -11.98 2.99 -10.26
CA ASP A 4 -10.59 3.43 -10.40
C ASP A 4 -10.33 4.76 -9.67
N GLU A 5 -11.36 5.59 -9.50
CA GLU A 5 -11.31 6.93 -8.90
C GLU A 5 -11.40 6.93 -7.37
N VAL A 6 -11.68 5.78 -6.76
CA VAL A 6 -11.80 5.68 -5.30
C VAL A 6 -10.42 5.73 -4.66
N LYS A 7 -10.21 6.70 -3.75
CA LYS A 7 -8.98 6.80 -2.96
C LYS A 7 -8.87 5.67 -1.94
N LEU A 8 -7.67 5.11 -1.82
CA LEU A 8 -7.33 4.11 -0.80
C LEU A 8 -6.99 4.75 0.56
N ALA A 9 -7.73 5.79 0.92
CA ALA A 9 -7.66 6.42 2.23
C ALA A 9 -8.48 5.63 3.26
N PRO A 10 -8.06 5.58 4.54
CA PRO A 10 -8.84 4.96 5.59
C PRO A 10 -10.17 5.70 5.80
N LEU A 11 -11.27 4.94 5.93
CA LEU A 11 -12.58 5.49 6.24
C LEU A 11 -12.65 5.87 7.73
N THR A 12 -12.12 7.04 8.09
CA THR A 12 -12.06 7.56 9.47
C THR A 12 -13.43 7.72 10.14
N GLU A 13 -14.49 7.80 9.34
CA GLU A 13 -15.88 7.85 9.80
C GLU A 13 -16.42 6.48 10.25
N SER A 14 -15.69 5.38 9.97
CA SER A 14 -16.12 4.05 10.37
C SER A 14 -16.05 3.87 11.90
N PRO A 15 -17.16 3.49 12.56
CA PRO A 15 -17.19 3.34 14.02
C PRO A 15 -16.26 2.23 14.52
N LEU A 16 -15.89 1.27 13.66
CA LEU A 16 -14.94 0.22 13.99
C LEU A 16 -13.49 0.74 13.93
N LEU A 17 -13.15 1.55 12.93
CA LEU A 17 -11.82 2.14 12.80
C LEU A 17 -11.55 3.22 13.84
N GLN A 18 -12.60 3.90 14.33
CA GLN A 18 -12.51 4.79 15.49
C GLN A 18 -12.19 4.05 16.79
N ARG A 19 -12.66 2.81 16.94
CA ARG A 19 -12.44 1.98 18.13
C ARG A 19 -11.06 1.33 18.15
N GLU A 20 -10.68 0.70 17.04
CA GLU A 20 -9.42 -0.07 16.93
C GLU A 20 -8.22 0.82 16.57
N GLY A 21 -8.48 2.02 16.05
CA GLY A 21 -7.47 2.93 15.52
C GLY A 21 -7.06 2.60 14.08
N VAL A 22 -6.45 3.59 13.42
CA VAL A 22 -6.03 3.49 12.01
C VAL A 22 -4.51 3.47 11.94
N LYS A 23 -3.94 2.37 11.45
CA LYS A 23 -2.52 2.33 11.09
C LYS A 23 -2.32 2.99 9.72
N ARG A 24 -2.05 4.29 9.74
CA ARG A 24 -1.85 5.08 8.52
C ARG A 24 -0.57 4.64 7.78
N ARG A 25 -0.70 4.47 6.46
CA ARG A 25 0.43 4.25 5.54
C ARG A 25 0.96 5.55 4.93
N PHE A 26 0.12 6.59 4.92
CA PHE A 26 0.44 7.92 4.42
C PHE A 26 0.16 8.94 5.54
N GLU A 27 0.96 10.02 5.61
CA GLU A 27 0.78 11.05 6.64
C GLU A 27 -0.56 11.78 6.48
N LYS A 28 -0.98 12.02 5.24
CA LYS A 28 -2.27 12.61 4.91
C LYS A 28 -3.10 11.65 4.06
N ASP A 29 -4.40 11.70 4.26
CA ASP A 29 -5.36 10.92 3.47
C ASP A 29 -5.40 11.38 2.00
N GLU A 30 -4.96 12.61 1.72
CA GLU A 30 -4.85 13.17 0.37
C GLU A 30 -3.77 12.51 -0.48
N ASP A 31 -2.67 12.09 0.15
CA ASP A 31 -1.52 11.43 -0.48
C ASP A 31 -1.80 9.94 -0.79
N ALA A 32 -2.92 9.39 -0.31
CA ALA A 32 -3.31 8.02 -0.61
C ALA A 32 -3.68 7.91 -2.10
N PRO A 33 -3.08 6.94 -2.84
CA PRO A 33 -3.36 6.76 -4.26
C PRO A 33 -4.81 6.29 -4.47
N SER A 34 -5.35 6.58 -5.65
CA SER A 34 -6.58 5.93 -6.10
C SER A 34 -6.38 4.43 -6.36
N MET A 35 -7.47 3.67 -6.33
CA MET A 35 -7.49 2.26 -6.70
C MET A 35 -6.86 2.00 -8.07
N GLY A 36 -7.07 2.92 -9.02
CA GLY A 36 -6.48 2.89 -10.35
C GLY A 36 -4.97 3.10 -10.36
N GLU A 37 -4.52 4.17 -9.71
CA GLU A 37 -3.10 4.50 -9.59
C GLU A 37 -2.34 3.38 -8.89
N TRP A 38 -2.89 2.84 -7.80
CA TRP A 38 -2.31 1.74 -7.06
C TRP A 38 -2.16 0.47 -7.93
N ARG A 39 -3.20 0.14 -8.70
CA ARG A 39 -3.16 -1.02 -9.61
C ARG A 39 -2.09 -0.84 -10.69
N LYS A 40 -2.08 0.33 -11.36
CA LYS A 40 -1.10 0.64 -12.40
C LYS A 40 0.33 0.60 -11.85
N ALA A 41 0.57 1.24 -10.71
CA ALA A 41 1.88 1.27 -10.08
C ALA A 41 2.39 -0.13 -9.72
N ARG A 42 1.55 -0.98 -9.12
CA ARG A 42 1.91 -2.38 -8.81
C ARG A 42 2.19 -3.20 -10.07
N THR A 43 1.38 -3.07 -11.10
CA THR A 43 1.57 -3.80 -12.36
C THR A 43 2.83 -3.34 -13.09
N SER A 44 3.14 -2.04 -13.08
CA SER A 44 4.35 -1.50 -13.70
C SER A 44 5.63 -1.82 -12.91
N ALA A 45 5.55 -1.90 -11.58
CA ALA A 45 6.69 -2.27 -10.72
C ALA A 45 7.04 -3.76 -10.84
N TYR A 46 6.03 -4.62 -11.05
CA TYR A 46 6.21 -6.07 -11.07
C TYR A 46 7.26 -6.52 -12.11
N GLY A 47 8.38 -7.07 -11.63
CA GLY A 47 9.50 -7.55 -12.44
C GLY A 47 10.42 -6.45 -13.01
N GLN A 48 10.20 -5.19 -12.64
CA GLN A 48 11.02 -4.03 -13.04
C GLN A 48 11.79 -3.43 -11.86
N THR A 49 11.23 -3.46 -10.66
CA THR A 49 11.84 -2.90 -9.45
C THR A 49 12.70 -3.92 -8.70
N ALA A 50 13.80 -3.43 -8.13
CA ALA A 50 14.73 -4.25 -7.36
C ALA A 50 14.11 -4.61 -6.00
N LEU A 51 13.79 -5.88 -5.82
CA LEU A 51 13.40 -6.47 -4.54
C LEU A 51 14.58 -6.35 -3.56
N ARG A 52 14.36 -5.73 -2.40
CA ARG A 52 15.36 -5.66 -1.34
C ARG A 52 15.03 -6.71 -0.29
N LYS A 53 16.00 -7.52 0.13
CA LYS A 53 15.80 -8.43 1.26
C LYS A 53 15.42 -7.62 2.49
N SER A 54 14.40 -8.08 3.22
CA SER A 54 13.98 -7.46 4.45
C SER A 54 15.09 -7.55 5.49
N ASP A 55 15.39 -6.43 6.15
CA ASP A 55 16.40 -6.37 7.23
C ASP A 55 15.88 -7.03 8.53
N LYS A 56 14.56 -7.25 8.63
CA LYS A 56 13.88 -7.70 9.85
C LYS A 56 13.42 -9.16 9.82
N GLU A 57 13.19 -9.74 8.64
CA GLU A 57 12.59 -11.07 8.50
C GLU A 57 13.34 -11.89 7.44
N GLU A 58 13.90 -13.03 7.85
CA GLU A 58 14.56 -13.97 6.95
C GLU A 58 13.55 -14.53 5.95
N ARG A 59 13.89 -14.54 4.65
CA ARG A 59 13.05 -14.96 3.50
C ARG A 59 11.92 -14.02 3.07
N ILE A 60 11.87 -12.78 3.59
CA ILE A 60 10.96 -11.77 3.05
C ILE A 60 11.74 -10.80 2.17
N GLU A 61 11.20 -10.51 1.00
CA GLU A 61 11.68 -9.42 0.15
C GLU A 61 10.68 -8.25 0.19
N GLU A 62 11.18 -7.04 0.32
CA GLU A 62 10.41 -5.82 0.41
C GLU A 62 10.62 -4.97 -0.85
N GLU A 63 9.51 -4.44 -1.37
CA GLU A 63 9.48 -3.52 -2.49
C GLU A 63 8.70 -2.27 -2.08
N ILE A 64 9.19 -1.09 -2.43
CA ILE A 64 8.46 0.16 -2.17
C ILE A 64 7.74 0.55 -3.45
N VAL A 65 6.41 0.38 -3.47
CA VAL A 65 5.55 0.79 -4.57
C VAL A 65 4.77 2.02 -4.12
N THR A 66 5.01 3.18 -4.75
CA THR A 66 4.30 4.44 -4.44
C THR A 66 4.30 4.78 -2.94
N GLY A 67 5.47 4.67 -2.29
CA GLY A 67 5.63 4.96 -0.85
C GLY A 67 5.11 3.89 0.10
N VAL A 68 4.51 2.80 -0.41
CA VAL A 68 4.02 1.69 0.40
C VAL A 68 4.99 0.52 0.32
N VAL A 69 5.40 0.01 1.47
CA VAL A 69 6.19 -1.23 1.57
C VAL A 69 5.28 -2.43 1.28
N VAL A 70 5.58 -3.12 0.19
CA VAL A 70 4.98 -4.38 -0.24
C VAL A 70 5.93 -5.50 0.16
N LYS A 71 5.42 -6.48 0.90
CA LYS A 71 6.17 -7.69 1.28
C LYS A 71 5.88 -8.80 0.27
N HIS A 72 6.94 -9.42 -0.22
CA HIS A 72 6.94 -10.59 -1.08
C HIS A 72 7.40 -11.78 -0.23
N TYR A 73 6.55 -12.79 -0.15
CA TYR A 73 6.83 -14.04 0.54
C TYR A 73 7.24 -15.06 -0.53
N ASN A 74 8.50 -15.49 -0.51
CA ASN A 74 9.07 -16.52 -1.39
C ASN A 74 9.36 -17.80 -0.62
#